data_AF-A0A845DJZ5-F1
#
_entry.id   AF-A0A845DJZ5-F1
#
_cell.length_a   1.000
_cell.length_b   1.000
_cell.length_c   1.000
_cell.angle_alpha   90.00
_cell.angle_beta   90.00
_cell.angle_gamma   90.00
#
_symmetry.space_group_name_H-M   'P 1'
#
loop_
_entity.id
_entity.type
_entity.pdbx_description
1 polymer ?
#
loop_
_entity_poly.entity_id
_entity_poly.type
_entity_poly.pdbx_seq_one_letter_code
_entity_poly.pdbx_strand_id
1 'polypeptide(L)'
;MNTPGNDLESIAGQVAGGSNMIIFVTGNGSITNFPFVPTIKVMTTTPRFELLPQEMDVNAGAYLDGKTMSQLCDETLDLLVGIASGCRSKGELAGHSQISIWRNWQQQDHSRLQSILARPQPDGQPLMISKQPSETEGPGLPQPAAARVGLILPTSLCSSQIAGMAAQRLNRAASEPKAAVPGGAGDRPRFAALPHTEGCGVAFASTQEIYSRTMLGYATHPLVDACLFLEHGCEKAHNDYIHSLLREGGLAEDDFGWASVQLDGGIASVLDKIEEYFAEQMSNTGQQNGNDRKLSLALLSDGAAPADAAHSLASVARRVVDAGGTVVTPASGGLIEVPAYRATLGLGTSDLQPTLSYGQAAQESGFHLMDMPTPHWSETLTGLGASGAQLLIAYSGKLRAGHPLVPLLQLAGEHASAAPDLRLCGDVGEWPQQILDLAARTLARDYQPQSTVHNHIDFQLTRGLLGIST
;
A
#
# COMPACT_ATOMS: atom_id res chain seq x y z
N MET A 1 -11.33 -9.92 -28.90
CA MET A 1 -9.90 -9.85 -28.52
C MET A 1 -9.65 -10.88 -27.43
N ASN A 2 -8.47 -11.52 -27.40
CA ASN A 2 -8.09 -12.41 -26.31
C ASN A 2 -7.41 -11.56 -25.20
N THR A 3 -8.09 -11.34 -24.07
CA THR A 3 -7.59 -10.59 -22.92
C THR A 3 -7.92 -11.27 -21.60
N PRO A 4 -7.24 -10.87 -20.50
CA PRO A 4 -7.62 -11.28 -19.16
C PRO A 4 -9.08 -10.94 -18.82
N GLY A 5 -9.66 -11.67 -17.87
CA GLY A 5 -11.05 -11.47 -17.44
C GLY A 5 -11.27 -10.24 -16.57
N ASN A 6 -10.21 -9.65 -15.99
CA ASN A 6 -10.30 -8.46 -15.16
C ASN A 6 -10.72 -7.23 -15.99
N ASP A 7 -11.73 -6.49 -15.51
CA ASP A 7 -12.33 -5.33 -16.21
C ASP A 7 -11.28 -4.34 -16.74
N LEU A 8 -10.35 -3.92 -15.88
CA LEU A 8 -9.38 -2.86 -16.20
C LEU A 8 -8.27 -3.34 -17.13
N GLU A 9 -7.81 -4.59 -16.96
CA GLU A 9 -6.84 -5.20 -17.89
C GLU A 9 -7.46 -5.44 -19.27
N SER A 10 -8.73 -5.88 -19.31
CA SER A 10 -9.48 -6.12 -20.55
C SER A 10 -9.76 -4.83 -21.30
N ILE A 11 -10.26 -3.78 -20.63
CA ILE A 11 -10.54 -2.48 -21.23
C ILE A 11 -9.25 -1.83 -21.72
N ALA A 12 -8.16 -1.87 -20.94
CA ALA A 12 -6.87 -1.37 -21.39
C ALA A 12 -6.40 -2.06 -22.68
N GLY A 13 -6.61 -3.38 -22.78
CA GLY A 13 -6.35 -4.12 -24.02
C GLY A 13 -7.24 -3.66 -25.19
N GLN A 14 -8.53 -3.43 -24.96
CA GLN A 14 -9.47 -2.98 -26.00
C GLN A 14 -9.08 -1.61 -26.54
N VAL A 15 -8.74 -0.68 -25.64
CA VAL A 15 -8.26 0.66 -26.00
C VAL A 15 -6.92 0.57 -26.74
N ALA A 16 -5.98 -0.24 -26.27
CA ALA A 16 -4.71 -0.47 -26.97
C ALA A 16 -4.90 -1.10 -28.37
N GLY A 17 -5.96 -1.90 -28.55
CA GLY A 17 -6.38 -2.46 -29.83
C GLY A 17 -7.05 -1.45 -30.78
N GLY A 18 -7.31 -0.23 -30.33
CA GLY A 18 -7.87 0.85 -31.14
C GLY A 18 -9.34 1.19 -30.87
N SER A 19 -9.97 0.64 -29.84
CA SER A 19 -11.33 1.05 -29.45
C SER A 19 -11.35 2.52 -29.03
N ASN A 20 -12.24 3.29 -29.66
CA ASN A 20 -12.47 4.71 -29.35
C ASN A 20 -13.68 4.95 -28.43
N MET A 21 -14.39 3.88 -28.07
CA MET A 21 -15.53 3.86 -27.15
C MET A 21 -15.66 2.46 -26.56
N ILE A 22 -16.03 2.37 -25.29
CA ILE A 22 -16.24 1.09 -24.58
C ILE A 22 -17.68 1.04 -24.08
N ILE A 23 -18.41 -0.03 -24.41
CA ILE A 23 -19.71 -0.32 -23.80
C ILE A 23 -19.46 -1.40 -22.75
N PHE A 24 -19.67 -1.04 -21.49
CA PHE A 24 -19.35 -1.88 -20.35
C PHE A 24 -20.64 -2.27 -19.62
N VAL A 25 -21.04 -3.54 -19.75
CA VAL A 25 -22.24 -4.06 -19.09
C VAL A 25 -21.86 -4.56 -17.71
N THR A 26 -22.59 -4.14 -16.68
CA THR A 26 -22.36 -4.56 -15.31
C THR A 26 -23.65 -4.91 -14.61
N GLY A 27 -23.65 -6.06 -13.93
CA GLY A 27 -24.77 -6.46 -13.07
C GLY A 27 -24.61 -5.93 -11.65
N ASN A 28 -23.38 -5.91 -11.13
CA ASN A 28 -23.09 -5.48 -9.77
C ASN A 28 -22.87 -3.97 -9.65
N GLY A 29 -22.69 -3.24 -10.76
CA GLY A 29 -22.53 -1.79 -10.73
C GLY A 29 -21.08 -1.31 -10.67
N SER A 30 -20.16 -2.02 -11.33
CA SER A 30 -18.76 -1.59 -11.48
C SER A 30 -18.70 -0.23 -12.18
N ILE A 31 -18.04 0.75 -11.56
CA ILE A 31 -17.89 2.13 -12.08
C ILE A 31 -16.68 2.29 -13.00
N THR A 32 -16.18 1.19 -13.57
CA THR A 32 -14.93 1.19 -14.33
C THR A 32 -14.95 2.19 -15.49
N ASN A 33 -13.92 3.03 -15.56
CA ASN A 33 -13.74 4.07 -16.58
C ASN A 33 -12.30 4.10 -17.07
N PHE A 34 -12.11 4.43 -18.34
CA PHE A 34 -10.79 4.65 -18.93
C PHE A 34 -10.45 6.14 -19.05
N PRO A 35 -9.20 6.60 -18.81
CA PRO A 35 -8.89 8.03 -18.68
C PRO A 35 -9.19 8.93 -19.88
N PHE A 36 -9.12 8.38 -21.10
CA PHE A 36 -9.31 9.17 -22.32
C PHE A 36 -10.24 8.51 -23.35
N VAL A 37 -10.80 7.33 -23.04
CA VAL A 37 -11.75 6.65 -23.92
C VAL A 37 -13.10 6.62 -23.20
N PRO A 38 -14.17 7.19 -23.79
CA PRO A 38 -15.48 7.18 -23.18
C PRO A 38 -15.92 5.74 -22.96
N THR A 39 -16.20 5.45 -21.69
CA THR A 39 -16.76 4.16 -21.27
C THR A 39 -18.23 4.42 -20.96
N ILE A 40 -19.15 3.60 -21.45
CA ILE A 40 -20.60 3.73 -21.25
C ILE A 40 -21.05 2.55 -20.42
N LYS A 41 -21.60 2.81 -19.24
CA LYS A 41 -21.91 1.78 -18.24
C LYS A 41 -23.38 1.44 -18.33
N VAL A 42 -23.64 0.17 -18.59
CA VAL A 42 -24.99 -0.38 -18.76
C VAL A 42 -25.31 -1.26 -17.56
N MET A 43 -26.20 -0.79 -16.70
CA MET A 43 -26.66 -1.53 -15.52
C MET A 43 -27.80 -2.46 -15.89
N THR A 44 -27.73 -3.72 -15.48
CA THR A 44 -28.74 -4.74 -15.84
C THR A 44 -30.00 -4.72 -14.97
N THR A 45 -30.02 -3.99 -13.86
CA THR A 45 -31.19 -3.89 -12.96
C THR A 45 -31.46 -2.45 -12.53
N THR A 46 -32.74 -2.07 -12.51
CA THR A 46 -33.17 -0.71 -12.14
C THR A 46 -32.85 -0.35 -10.70
N PRO A 47 -33.08 -1.22 -9.69
CA PRO A 47 -32.75 -0.86 -8.32
C PRO A 47 -31.28 -0.50 -8.12
N ARG A 48 -30.35 -1.21 -8.79
CA ARG A 48 -28.91 -0.87 -8.72
C ARG A 48 -28.55 0.37 -9.51
N PHE A 49 -29.25 0.63 -10.62
CA PHE A 49 -29.07 1.87 -11.38
C PHE A 49 -29.43 3.10 -10.54
N GLU A 50 -30.52 3.01 -9.76
CA GLU A 50 -30.99 4.09 -8.87
C GLU A 50 -30.04 4.38 -7.70
N LEU A 51 -29.21 3.40 -7.29
CA LEU A 51 -28.16 3.61 -6.29
C LEU A 51 -26.95 4.38 -6.84
N LEU A 52 -26.71 4.32 -8.15
CA LEU A 52 -25.53 4.89 -8.82
C LEU A 52 -25.92 5.80 -10.01
N PRO A 53 -26.84 6.77 -9.84
CA PRO A 53 -27.39 7.56 -10.94
C PRO A 53 -26.38 8.56 -11.55
N GLN A 54 -25.25 8.78 -10.87
CA GLN A 54 -24.17 9.65 -11.35
C GLN A 54 -23.04 8.88 -12.04
N GLU A 55 -22.99 7.57 -11.89
CA GLU A 55 -21.95 6.71 -12.44
C GLU A 55 -22.46 5.81 -13.58
N MET A 56 -23.76 5.51 -13.62
CA MET A 56 -24.38 4.65 -14.64
C MET A 56 -25.04 5.45 -15.76
N ASP A 57 -24.72 5.08 -17.00
CA ASP A 57 -25.21 5.77 -18.21
C ASP A 57 -26.56 5.22 -18.68
N VAL A 58 -26.74 3.89 -18.63
CA VAL A 58 -27.92 3.19 -19.18
C VAL A 58 -28.54 2.26 -18.15
N ASN A 59 -29.85 2.41 -17.92
CA ASN A 59 -30.66 1.45 -17.17
C ASN A 59 -31.26 0.39 -18.11
N ALA A 60 -30.58 -0.73 -18.29
CA ALA A 60 -31.13 -1.86 -19.04
C ALA A 60 -32.17 -2.66 -18.25
N GLY A 61 -32.21 -2.50 -16.92
CA GLY A 61 -33.25 -3.06 -16.05
C GLY A 61 -34.65 -2.55 -16.38
N ALA A 62 -34.77 -1.37 -16.99
CA ALA A 62 -36.04 -0.81 -17.44
C ALA A 62 -36.81 -1.74 -18.40
N TYR A 63 -36.13 -2.65 -19.09
CA TYR A 63 -36.77 -3.70 -19.88
C TYR A 63 -37.65 -4.62 -19.01
N LEU A 64 -37.16 -4.99 -17.83
CA LEU A 64 -37.90 -5.79 -16.85
C LEU A 64 -39.03 -4.99 -16.20
N ASP A 65 -38.95 -3.65 -16.22
CA ASP A 65 -39.98 -2.74 -15.68
C ASP A 65 -41.04 -2.34 -16.72
N GLY A 66 -41.01 -2.95 -17.91
CA GLY A 66 -42.04 -2.78 -18.95
C GLY A 66 -41.65 -1.88 -20.13
N LYS A 67 -40.43 -1.33 -20.18
CA LYS A 67 -39.90 -0.67 -21.40
C LYS A 67 -39.68 -1.72 -22.49
N THR A 68 -40.07 -1.42 -23.73
CA THR A 68 -39.78 -2.35 -24.83
C THR A 68 -38.29 -2.36 -25.18
N MET A 69 -37.79 -3.49 -25.68
CA MET A 69 -36.39 -3.58 -26.13
C MET A 69 -36.08 -2.56 -27.24
N SER A 70 -37.03 -2.30 -28.14
CA SER A 70 -36.87 -1.28 -29.20
C SER A 70 -36.60 0.10 -28.61
N GLN A 71 -37.44 0.54 -27.67
CA GLN A 71 -37.27 1.83 -27.00
C GLN A 71 -35.93 1.91 -26.25
N LEU A 72 -35.55 0.86 -25.54
CA LEU A 72 -34.27 0.82 -24.83
C LEU A 72 -33.08 0.91 -25.80
N CYS A 73 -33.13 0.21 -26.93
CA CYS A 73 -32.09 0.26 -27.96
C CYS A 73 -32.00 1.64 -28.61
N ASP A 74 -33.14 2.25 -28.96
CA ASP A 74 -33.18 3.57 -29.59
C ASP A 74 -32.58 4.64 -28.66
N GLU A 75 -33.01 4.67 -27.39
CA GLU A 75 -32.46 5.58 -26.38
C GLU A 75 -30.95 5.36 -26.14
N THR A 76 -30.52 4.10 -26.09
CA THR A 76 -29.10 3.76 -25.91
C THR A 76 -28.28 4.22 -27.12
N LEU A 77 -28.77 4.01 -28.34
CA LEU A 77 -28.09 4.43 -29.56
C LEU A 77 -27.94 5.95 -29.63
N ASP A 78 -29.01 6.70 -29.31
CA ASP A 78 -28.98 8.16 -29.26
C ASP A 78 -27.94 8.67 -28.26
N LEU A 79 -27.85 8.04 -27.09
CA LEU A 79 -26.82 8.35 -26.10
C LEU A 79 -25.41 8.07 -26.64
N LEU A 80 -25.18 6.91 -27.26
CA LEU A 80 -23.88 6.55 -27.84
C LEU A 80 -23.47 7.54 -28.95
N VAL A 81 -24.39 7.95 -29.82
CA VAL A 81 -24.13 8.97 -30.85
C VAL A 81 -23.79 10.32 -30.21
N GLY A 82 -24.52 10.72 -29.16
CA GLY A 82 -24.22 11.93 -28.40
C GLY A 82 -22.81 11.90 -27.80
N ILE A 83 -22.42 10.78 -27.18
CA ILE A 83 -21.09 10.62 -26.59
C ILE A 83 -19.99 10.59 -27.65
N ALA A 84 -20.20 9.87 -28.76
CA ALA A 84 -19.28 9.89 -29.91
C ALA A 84 -19.09 11.31 -30.49
N SER A 85 -20.12 12.16 -30.36
CA SER A 85 -20.12 13.55 -30.83
C SER A 85 -19.54 14.55 -29.82
N GLY A 86 -19.08 14.09 -28.64
CA GLY A 86 -18.41 14.90 -27.63
C GLY A 86 -19.19 15.16 -26.34
N CYS A 87 -20.39 14.60 -26.17
CA CYS A 87 -21.04 14.59 -24.86
C CYS A 87 -20.24 13.70 -23.90
N ARG A 88 -20.05 14.15 -22.66
CA ARG A 88 -19.35 13.36 -21.64
C ARG A 88 -20.28 12.27 -21.10
N SER A 89 -19.75 11.06 -20.97
CA SER A 89 -20.38 9.99 -20.20
C SER A 89 -20.46 10.33 -18.71
N LYS A 90 -21.33 9.63 -17.98
CA LYS A 90 -21.47 9.75 -16.52
C LYS A 90 -20.15 9.48 -15.80
N GLY A 91 -19.38 8.49 -16.25
CA GLY A 91 -18.07 8.19 -15.69
C GLY A 91 -17.06 9.32 -15.87
N GLU A 92 -17.04 9.95 -17.04
CA GLU A 92 -16.21 11.14 -17.27
C GLU A 92 -16.64 12.31 -16.38
N LEU A 93 -17.95 12.52 -16.18
CA LEU A 93 -18.47 13.56 -15.29
C LEU A 93 -18.13 13.30 -13.82
N ALA A 94 -18.12 12.04 -13.40
CA ALA A 94 -17.75 11.62 -12.05
C ALA A 94 -16.25 11.84 -11.73
N GLY A 95 -15.40 12.02 -12.75
CA GLY A 95 -13.97 12.29 -12.57
C GLY A 95 -13.18 11.06 -12.07
N HIS A 96 -13.73 9.86 -12.25
CA HIS A 96 -13.09 8.59 -11.91
C HIS A 96 -12.65 7.87 -13.18
N SER A 97 -11.42 7.37 -13.21
CA SER A 97 -10.83 6.61 -14.32
C SER A 97 -9.56 5.90 -13.88
N GLN A 98 -9.36 4.67 -14.36
CA GLN A 98 -8.24 3.83 -13.95
C GLN A 98 -7.71 3.03 -15.13
N ILE A 99 -6.45 2.60 -15.02
CA ILE A 99 -5.81 1.71 -15.98
C ILE A 99 -5.07 0.65 -15.21
N SER A 100 -5.22 -0.60 -15.63
CA SER A 100 -4.32 -1.69 -15.25
C SER A 100 -3.77 -2.32 -16.51
N ILE A 101 -2.45 -2.50 -16.57
CA ILE A 101 -1.81 -3.30 -17.62
C ILE A 101 -1.57 -4.68 -17.04
N TRP A 102 -1.91 -5.71 -17.81
CA TRP A 102 -1.71 -7.10 -17.39
C TRP A 102 -0.25 -7.35 -16.99
N ARG A 103 -0.05 -7.82 -15.76
CA ARG A 103 1.26 -8.16 -15.20
C ARG A 103 1.45 -9.68 -15.30
N ASN A 104 2.31 -10.12 -16.23
CA ASN A 104 2.68 -11.52 -16.36
C ASN A 104 4.08 -11.74 -15.76
N TRP A 105 4.14 -12.16 -14.49
CA TRP A 105 5.39 -12.66 -13.92
C TRP A 105 5.60 -14.08 -14.44
N GLN A 106 6.56 -14.23 -15.34
CA GLN A 106 6.77 -15.50 -16.00
C GLN A 106 7.37 -16.53 -15.03
N GLN A 107 6.57 -17.51 -14.62
CA GLN A 107 7.11 -18.83 -14.31
C GLN A 107 7.20 -19.60 -15.65
N GLN A 108 8.40 -19.64 -16.22
CA GLN A 108 8.61 -20.23 -17.56
C GLN A 108 8.58 -21.76 -17.57
N ASP A 109 8.71 -22.42 -16.40
CA ASP A 109 8.68 -23.87 -16.26
C ASP A 109 8.38 -24.34 -14.81
N HIS A 110 8.10 -25.64 -14.64
CA HIS A 110 7.77 -26.26 -13.35
C HIS A 110 9.00 -26.73 -12.54
N SER A 111 10.24 -26.48 -12.96
CA SER A 111 11.46 -27.02 -12.32
C SER A 111 11.61 -26.62 -10.86
N ARG A 112 11.04 -25.47 -10.48
CA ARG A 112 11.09 -24.91 -9.12
C ARG A 112 9.83 -25.16 -8.29
N LEU A 113 8.83 -25.86 -8.83
CA LEU A 113 7.54 -26.02 -8.14
C LEU A 113 7.68 -26.79 -6.82
N GLN A 114 8.42 -27.92 -6.83
CA GLN A 114 8.62 -28.73 -5.63
C GLN A 114 9.39 -27.97 -4.56
N SER A 115 10.42 -27.22 -4.93
CA SER A 115 11.18 -26.41 -3.95
C SER A 115 10.37 -25.25 -3.40
N ILE A 116 9.45 -24.67 -4.17
CA ILE A 116 8.52 -23.64 -3.70
C ILE A 116 7.50 -24.22 -2.72
N LEU A 117 6.89 -25.37 -3.05
CA LEU A 117 5.90 -26.03 -2.21
C LEU A 117 6.49 -26.60 -0.92
N ALA A 118 7.78 -26.99 -0.95
CA ALA A 118 8.50 -27.52 0.20
C ALA A 118 9.11 -26.43 1.11
N ARG A 119 8.90 -25.13 0.81
CA ARG A 119 9.44 -24.05 1.66
C ARG A 119 8.83 -24.15 3.06
N PRO A 120 9.65 -24.15 4.13
CA PRO A 120 9.12 -24.11 5.48
C PRO A 120 8.34 -22.81 5.69
N GLN A 121 7.22 -22.91 6.40
CA GLN A 121 6.53 -21.70 6.84
C GLN A 121 7.38 -21.02 7.91
N PRO A 122 7.57 -19.69 7.82
CA PRO A 122 8.26 -18.93 8.84
C PRO A 122 7.58 -19.06 10.20
N ASP A 123 8.37 -19.20 11.27
CA ASP A 123 7.89 -19.48 12.64
C ASP A 123 7.58 -18.22 13.46
N GLY A 124 7.89 -17.03 12.93
CA GLY A 124 7.72 -15.75 13.60
C GLY A 124 8.82 -15.40 14.60
N GLN A 125 9.78 -16.30 14.84
CA GLN A 125 10.80 -16.13 15.88
C GLN A 125 12.01 -15.32 15.36
N PRO A 126 12.55 -14.37 16.14
CA PRO A 126 13.68 -13.57 15.68
C PRO A 126 14.95 -14.41 15.52
N LEU A 127 15.78 -14.06 14.53
CA LEU A 127 17.11 -14.66 14.39
C LEU A 127 18.03 -14.23 15.53
N MET A 128 18.81 -15.19 16.01
CA MET A 128 19.84 -14.94 17.01
C MET A 128 21.01 -14.17 16.41
N ILE A 129 21.14 -12.89 16.76
CA ILE A 129 22.34 -12.09 16.48
C ILE A 129 23.36 -12.28 17.61
N SER A 130 24.65 -12.37 17.29
CA SER A 130 25.69 -12.58 18.31
C SER A 130 25.78 -11.35 19.23
N LYS A 131 25.84 -11.53 20.56
CA LYS A 131 26.12 -10.41 21.47
C LYS A 131 27.59 -9.99 21.32
N GLN A 132 27.83 -8.78 20.83
CA GLN A 132 29.15 -8.14 20.94
C GLN A 132 29.19 -7.29 22.22
N PRO A 133 30.39 -6.99 22.78
CA PRO A 133 30.51 -6.04 23.88
C PRO A 133 29.81 -4.75 23.46
N SER A 134 28.93 -4.23 24.30
CA SER A 134 28.23 -2.99 23.97
C SER A 134 29.27 -1.90 23.72
N GLU A 135 29.27 -1.33 22.52
CA GLU A 135 29.78 0.02 22.32
C GLU A 135 28.79 0.96 23.01
N THR A 136 28.89 1.03 24.34
CA THR A 136 27.88 1.60 25.25
C THR A 136 27.84 3.12 25.29
N GLU A 137 28.47 3.82 24.36
CA GLU A 137 28.51 5.28 24.36
C GLU A 137 28.10 5.83 22.98
N GLY A 138 26.82 5.64 22.65
CA GLY A 138 26.18 6.32 21.53
C GLY A 138 24.91 7.04 22.00
N PRO A 139 24.51 8.16 21.38
CA PRO A 139 23.23 8.82 21.63
C PRO A 139 22.04 7.86 21.64
N GLY A 140 21.00 8.22 22.40
CA GLY A 140 19.77 7.44 22.52
C GLY A 140 19.11 7.17 21.16
N LEU A 141 18.45 6.01 21.04
CA LEU A 141 17.69 5.68 19.85
C LEU A 141 16.51 6.65 19.64
N PRO A 142 16.07 6.84 18.39
CA PRO A 142 14.89 7.64 18.13
C PRO A 142 13.67 7.01 18.79
N GLN A 143 12.90 7.83 19.50
CA GLN A 143 11.58 7.42 19.94
C GLN A 143 10.60 7.67 18.80
N PRO A 144 9.82 6.66 18.39
CA PRO A 144 8.77 6.88 17.40
C PRO A 144 7.77 7.87 17.98
N ALA A 145 7.53 8.99 17.26
CA ALA A 145 6.46 9.89 17.62
C ALA A 145 5.12 9.12 17.64
N ALA A 146 4.14 9.62 18.40
CA ALA A 146 2.76 9.19 18.25
C ALA A 146 2.29 9.60 16.84
N ALA A 147 2.54 8.76 15.85
CA ALA A 147 2.18 9.04 14.49
C ALA A 147 0.66 8.99 14.37
N ARG A 148 0.08 10.14 14.02
CA ARG A 148 -1.35 10.32 13.74
C ARG A 148 -1.57 10.23 12.24
N VAL A 149 -1.77 9.01 11.72
CA VAL A 149 -2.17 8.82 10.32
C VAL A 149 -3.57 8.22 10.28
N GLY A 150 -4.49 8.93 9.63
CA GLY A 150 -5.76 8.37 9.19
C GLY A 150 -5.53 7.59 7.89
N LEU A 151 -5.81 6.29 7.90
CA LEU A 151 -5.55 5.39 6.78
C LEU A 151 -6.85 4.99 6.09
N ILE A 152 -6.91 5.21 4.77
CA ILE A 152 -7.98 4.69 3.93
C ILE A 152 -7.43 3.47 3.17
N LEU A 153 -7.95 2.30 3.48
CA LEU A 153 -7.59 1.02 2.86
C LEU A 153 -8.62 0.63 1.81
N PRO A 154 -8.38 0.90 0.51
CA PRO A 154 -9.24 0.37 -0.52
C PRO A 154 -9.12 -1.16 -0.54
N THR A 155 -10.24 -1.86 -0.69
CA THR A 155 -10.24 -3.34 -0.82
C THR A 155 -10.12 -3.81 -2.27
N SER A 156 -10.17 -2.88 -3.23
CA SER A 156 -10.12 -3.19 -4.64
C SER A 156 -9.44 -2.10 -5.47
N LEU A 157 -9.09 -2.45 -6.71
CA LEU A 157 -8.64 -1.46 -7.67
C LEU A 157 -9.71 -0.39 -7.90
N CYS A 158 -10.98 -0.75 -8.05
CA CYS A 158 -12.06 0.21 -8.30
C CYS A 158 -12.20 1.28 -7.19
N SER A 159 -12.02 0.89 -5.91
CA SER A 159 -12.04 1.83 -4.78
C SER A 159 -10.73 2.60 -4.57
N SER A 160 -9.62 2.17 -5.19
CA SER A 160 -8.29 2.76 -4.97
C SER A 160 -8.18 4.24 -5.37
N GLN A 161 -8.78 4.65 -6.49
CA GLN A 161 -8.77 6.07 -6.87
C GLN A 161 -9.62 6.91 -5.91
N ILE A 162 -10.76 6.39 -5.47
CA ILE A 162 -11.67 7.09 -4.54
C ILE A 162 -10.99 7.26 -3.18
N ALA A 163 -10.27 6.24 -2.70
CA ALA A 163 -9.43 6.36 -1.52
C ALA A 163 -8.37 7.47 -1.66
N GLY A 164 -7.71 7.56 -2.83
CA GLY A 164 -6.79 8.64 -3.14
C GLY A 164 -7.44 10.02 -3.14
N MET A 165 -8.65 10.15 -3.71
CA MET A 165 -9.43 11.39 -3.69
C MET A 165 -9.78 11.81 -2.27
N ALA A 166 -10.25 10.88 -1.43
CA ALA A 166 -10.56 11.13 -0.03
C ALA A 166 -9.33 11.59 0.76
N ALA A 167 -8.20 10.89 0.64
CA ALA A 167 -6.95 11.30 1.30
C ALA A 167 -6.49 12.69 0.86
N GLN A 168 -6.64 13.04 -0.42
CA GLN A 168 -6.31 14.38 -0.92
C GLN A 168 -7.23 15.47 -0.35
N ARG A 169 -8.55 15.22 -0.30
CA ARG A 169 -9.51 16.16 0.29
C ARG A 169 -9.25 16.40 1.77
N LEU A 170 -9.06 15.32 2.54
CA LEU A 170 -8.74 15.38 3.96
C LEU A 170 -7.43 16.13 4.24
N ASN A 171 -6.36 15.84 3.49
CA ASN A 171 -5.09 16.56 3.65
C ASN A 171 -5.19 18.04 3.25
N ARG A 172 -6.00 18.37 2.24
CA ARG A 172 -6.28 19.78 1.87
C ARG A 172 -7.01 20.49 3.01
N ALA A 173 -8.09 19.89 3.53
CA ALA A 173 -8.85 20.43 4.64
C ALA A 173 -7.99 20.60 5.91
N ALA A 174 -7.10 19.65 6.21
CA ALA A 174 -6.15 19.75 7.32
C ALA A 174 -5.07 20.82 7.11
N SER A 175 -4.80 21.21 5.86
CA SER A 175 -3.81 22.22 5.52
C SER A 175 -4.35 23.65 5.62
N GLU A 176 -5.66 23.84 5.55
CA GLU A 176 -6.30 25.15 5.59
C GLU A 176 -6.04 25.88 6.93
N PRO A 177 -5.74 27.19 6.90
CA PRO A 177 -5.50 27.97 8.10
C PRO A 177 -6.82 28.26 8.84
N LYS A 178 -7.38 27.28 9.54
CA LYS A 178 -8.36 27.56 10.60
C LYS A 178 -7.60 28.15 11.78
N ALA A 179 -7.88 29.44 12.07
CA ALA A 179 -7.39 30.27 13.19
C ALA A 179 -6.16 29.71 13.92
N ALA A 180 -4.98 30.14 13.49
CA ALA A 180 -3.70 29.78 14.09
C ALA A 180 -3.74 29.93 15.62
N VAL A 181 -3.73 28.80 16.33
CA VAL A 181 -3.27 28.78 17.72
C VAL A 181 -1.75 29.05 17.66
N PRO A 182 -1.24 30.14 18.25
CA PRO A 182 0.19 30.44 18.22
C PRO A 182 0.97 29.31 18.90
N GLY A 183 1.83 28.62 18.15
CA GLY A 183 2.72 27.56 18.66
C GLY A 183 2.52 26.14 18.10
N GLY A 184 1.46 25.87 17.32
CA GLY A 184 1.11 24.51 16.88
C GLY A 184 1.32 24.23 15.38
N ALA A 185 2.56 24.21 14.90
CA ALA A 185 2.84 23.71 13.54
C ALA A 185 2.98 22.17 13.48
N GLY A 186 3.12 21.49 14.62
CA GLY A 186 3.61 20.10 14.69
C GLY A 186 2.59 18.96 14.74
N ASP A 187 1.29 19.22 14.91
CA ASP A 187 0.31 18.16 15.25
C ASP A 187 -0.90 18.08 14.29
N ARG A 188 -0.68 18.38 13.00
CA ARG A 188 -1.73 18.19 12.00
C ARG A 188 -1.88 16.70 11.65
N PRO A 189 -3.10 16.14 11.63
CA PRO A 189 -3.33 14.78 11.19
C PRO A 189 -2.95 14.64 9.71
N ARG A 190 -2.29 13.53 9.39
CA ARG A 190 -1.93 13.17 8.02
C ARG A 190 -2.87 12.08 7.55
N PHE A 191 -3.31 12.12 6.30
CA PHE A 191 -4.15 11.07 5.73
C PHE A 191 -3.41 10.36 4.60
N ALA A 192 -3.50 9.04 4.56
CA ALA A 192 -2.89 8.21 3.53
C ALA A 192 -3.91 7.24 2.94
N ALA A 193 -3.75 6.94 1.66
CA ALA A 193 -4.44 5.86 0.98
C ALA A 193 -3.41 4.87 0.42
N LEU A 194 -3.75 3.58 0.38
CA LEU A 194 -2.91 2.53 -0.19
C LEU A 194 -3.53 1.96 -1.48
N PRO A 195 -3.54 2.72 -2.58
CA PRO A 195 -4.15 2.28 -3.83
C PRO A 195 -3.40 1.07 -4.40
N HIS A 196 -4.12 0.04 -4.83
CA HIS A 196 -3.53 -1.19 -5.37
C HIS A 196 -4.37 -1.83 -6.47
N THR A 197 -3.76 -2.73 -7.24
CA THR A 197 -4.42 -3.40 -8.37
C THR A 197 -5.17 -4.68 -8.03
N GLU A 198 -5.15 -5.12 -6.77
CA GLU A 198 -5.72 -6.42 -6.36
C GLU A 198 -7.12 -6.27 -5.71
N GLY A 199 -7.73 -7.39 -5.30
CA GLY A 199 -9.06 -7.44 -4.65
C GLY A 199 -10.22 -7.89 -5.55
N CYS A 200 -10.21 -7.54 -6.85
CA CYS A 200 -11.26 -7.96 -7.79
C CYS A 200 -11.07 -9.38 -8.37
N GLY A 201 -9.81 -9.84 -8.52
CA GLY A 201 -9.44 -11.05 -9.29
C GLY A 201 -8.41 -11.96 -8.62
N VAL A 202 -8.33 -11.96 -7.29
CA VAL A 202 -7.42 -12.87 -6.57
C VAL A 202 -8.08 -14.24 -6.49
N ALA A 203 -7.57 -15.25 -7.20
CA ALA A 203 -8.20 -16.59 -7.24
C ALA A 203 -7.40 -17.75 -6.66
N PHE A 204 -6.19 -17.50 -6.15
CA PHE A 204 -5.40 -18.56 -5.52
C PHE A 204 -5.30 -18.33 -4.01
N ALA A 205 -5.48 -19.42 -3.25
CA ALA A 205 -5.48 -19.42 -1.79
C ALA A 205 -4.24 -18.72 -1.21
N SER A 206 -3.05 -18.97 -1.77
CA SER A 206 -1.81 -18.35 -1.30
C SER A 206 -1.72 -16.85 -1.58
N THR A 207 -2.22 -16.37 -2.73
CA THR A 207 -2.25 -14.93 -3.03
C THR A 207 -3.30 -14.23 -2.15
N GLN A 208 -4.41 -14.90 -1.85
CA GLN A 208 -5.43 -14.42 -0.94
C GLN A 208 -4.89 -14.31 0.50
N GLU A 209 -4.16 -15.31 0.99
CA GLU A 209 -3.49 -15.24 2.30
C GLU A 209 -2.49 -14.08 2.39
N ILE A 210 -1.67 -13.89 1.35
CA ILE A 210 -0.74 -12.75 1.29
C ILE A 210 -1.51 -11.43 1.29
N TYR A 211 -2.55 -11.30 0.49
CA TYR A 211 -3.41 -10.12 0.44
C TYR A 211 -3.97 -9.81 1.84
N SER A 212 -4.64 -10.78 2.46
CA SER A 212 -5.31 -10.61 3.74
C SER A 212 -4.35 -10.25 4.86
N ARG A 213 -3.21 -10.95 4.94
CA ARG A 213 -2.17 -10.63 5.93
C ARG A 213 -1.59 -9.23 5.73
N THR A 214 -1.34 -8.83 4.48
CA THR A 214 -0.79 -7.50 4.17
C THR A 214 -1.80 -6.40 4.54
N MET A 215 -3.07 -6.57 4.19
CA MET A 215 -4.13 -5.61 4.51
C MET A 215 -4.31 -5.45 6.03
N LEU A 216 -4.35 -6.56 6.78
CA LEU A 216 -4.45 -6.53 8.25
C LEU A 216 -3.21 -5.90 8.91
N GLY A 217 -2.02 -6.15 8.37
CA GLY A 217 -0.77 -5.55 8.85
C GLY A 217 -0.77 -4.03 8.71
N TYR A 218 -1.37 -3.50 7.63
CA TYR A 218 -1.58 -2.05 7.49
C TYR A 218 -2.70 -1.49 8.36
N ALA A 219 -3.81 -2.23 8.49
CA ALA A 219 -4.94 -1.79 9.29
C ALA A 219 -4.56 -1.62 10.78
N THR A 220 -3.67 -2.48 11.29
CA THR A 220 -3.18 -2.46 12.66
C THR A 220 -1.79 -1.83 12.81
N HIS A 221 -1.31 -1.13 11.78
CA HIS A 221 0.06 -0.62 11.73
C HIS A 221 0.33 0.40 12.84
N PRO A 222 1.51 0.40 13.51
CA PRO A 222 1.81 1.32 14.62
C PRO A 222 1.79 2.83 14.29
N LEU A 223 1.77 3.18 13.01
CA LEU A 223 1.67 4.58 12.54
C LEU A 223 0.21 5.03 12.28
N VAL A 224 -0.73 4.10 12.31
CA VAL A 224 -2.14 4.32 11.98
C VAL A 224 -2.91 4.53 13.27
N ASP A 225 -3.69 5.60 13.29
CA ASP A 225 -4.47 6.03 14.47
C ASP A 225 -5.96 5.75 14.27
N ALA A 226 -6.42 5.87 13.02
CA ALA A 226 -7.74 5.41 12.60
C ALA A 226 -7.63 4.81 11.20
N CYS A 227 -8.34 3.72 10.95
CA CYS A 227 -8.33 3.02 9.68
C CYS A 227 -9.76 2.82 9.18
N LEU A 228 -10.00 3.15 7.91
CA LEU A 228 -11.26 2.93 7.23
C LEU A 228 -11.06 2.02 6.02
N PHE A 229 -11.84 0.93 5.95
CA PHE A 229 -11.91 0.09 4.76
C PHE A 229 -12.91 0.67 3.76
N LEU A 230 -12.47 0.79 2.50
CA LEU A 230 -13.28 1.29 1.40
C LEU A 230 -13.46 0.20 0.34
N GLU A 231 -14.64 -0.38 0.31
CA GLU A 231 -15.05 -1.24 -0.79
C GLU A 231 -15.71 -0.45 -1.91
N HIS A 232 -15.68 -1.04 -3.09
CA HIS A 232 -16.57 -0.66 -4.16
C HIS A 232 -17.90 -1.44 -4.06
N GLY A 233 -17.83 -2.76 -3.86
CA GLY A 233 -18.97 -3.67 -3.66
C GLY A 233 -19.13 -4.76 -4.75
N CYS A 234 -18.29 -4.74 -5.79
CA CYS A 234 -18.32 -5.73 -6.88
C CYS A 234 -17.13 -6.71 -6.87
N GLU A 235 -16.16 -6.47 -6.02
CA GLU A 235 -14.96 -7.27 -5.78
C GLU A 235 -15.24 -8.53 -4.96
N LYS A 236 -14.27 -9.45 -4.92
CA LYS A 236 -14.36 -10.65 -4.07
C LYS A 236 -14.00 -10.35 -2.61
N ALA A 237 -13.09 -9.40 -2.39
CA ALA A 237 -12.68 -8.96 -1.06
C ALA A 237 -13.59 -7.81 -0.55
N HIS A 238 -14.89 -8.04 -0.52
CA HIS A 238 -15.87 -7.08 0.03
C HIS A 238 -15.73 -6.95 1.56
N ASN A 239 -16.41 -5.98 2.16
CA ASN A 239 -16.33 -5.69 3.59
C ASN A 239 -16.63 -6.92 4.45
N ASP A 240 -17.62 -7.76 4.11
CA ASP A 240 -17.89 -9.00 4.88
C ASP A 240 -16.69 -9.95 4.93
N TYR A 241 -15.88 -10.00 3.86
CA TYR A 241 -14.65 -10.79 3.87
C TYR A 241 -13.64 -10.22 4.88
N ILE A 242 -13.47 -8.89 4.90
CA ILE A 242 -12.61 -8.20 5.87
C ILE A 242 -13.14 -8.38 7.29
N HIS A 243 -14.46 -8.30 7.51
CA HIS A 243 -15.08 -8.60 8.81
C HIS A 243 -14.74 -10.02 9.28
N SER A 244 -14.82 -11.04 8.41
CA SER A 244 -14.39 -12.40 8.74
C SER A 244 -12.92 -12.47 9.15
N LEU A 245 -12.04 -11.80 8.39
CA LEU A 245 -10.61 -11.76 8.68
C LEU A 245 -10.30 -11.10 10.03
N LEU A 246 -10.97 -9.99 10.35
CA LEU A 246 -10.80 -9.31 11.64
C LEU A 246 -11.25 -10.21 12.80
N ARG A 247 -12.40 -10.88 12.67
CA ARG A 247 -12.90 -11.83 13.68
C ARG A 247 -11.93 -12.99 13.90
N GLU A 248 -11.43 -13.58 12.81
CA GLU A 248 -10.45 -14.67 12.86
C GLU A 248 -9.12 -14.22 13.50
N GLY A 249 -8.73 -12.96 13.29
CA GLY A 249 -7.56 -12.34 13.90
C GLY A 249 -7.78 -11.83 15.33
N GLY A 250 -9.00 -11.93 15.89
CA GLY A 250 -9.34 -11.45 17.22
C GLY A 250 -9.38 -9.91 17.36
N LEU A 251 -9.60 -9.20 16.25
CA LEU A 251 -9.69 -7.74 16.21
C LEU A 251 -11.15 -7.28 16.29
N ALA A 252 -11.41 -6.20 17.03
CA ALA A 252 -12.76 -5.65 17.16
C ALA A 252 -13.12 -4.82 15.93
N GLU A 253 -14.26 -5.11 15.32
CA GLU A 253 -14.72 -4.42 14.09
C GLU A 253 -15.04 -2.94 14.32
N ASP A 254 -15.45 -2.59 15.55
CA ASP A 254 -15.79 -1.23 15.96
C ASP A 254 -14.57 -0.30 16.02
N ASP A 255 -13.34 -0.86 15.97
CA ASP A 255 -12.09 -0.09 15.89
C ASP A 255 -11.85 0.48 14.48
N PHE A 256 -12.64 0.06 13.48
CA PHE A 256 -12.45 0.39 12.07
C PHE A 256 -13.65 1.13 11.46
N GLY A 257 -13.37 2.01 10.50
CA GLY A 257 -14.37 2.65 9.65
C GLY A 257 -14.73 1.79 8.44
N TRP A 258 -15.95 1.96 7.93
CA TRP A 258 -16.48 1.18 6.81
C TRP A 258 -17.22 2.07 5.81
N ALA A 259 -16.84 1.98 4.54
CA ALA A 259 -17.51 2.66 3.44
C ALA A 259 -17.63 1.74 2.22
N SER A 260 -18.70 1.95 1.45
CA SER A 260 -19.04 1.17 0.26
C SER A 260 -19.60 2.09 -0.81
N VAL A 261 -18.90 2.20 -1.95
CA VAL A 261 -19.35 3.09 -3.04
C VAL A 261 -20.75 2.71 -3.53
N GLN A 262 -21.04 1.41 -3.63
CA GLN A 262 -22.33 0.92 -4.10
C GLN A 262 -23.45 1.09 -3.08
N LEU A 263 -23.17 0.81 -1.80
CA LEU A 263 -24.22 0.83 -0.77
C LEU A 263 -24.45 2.23 -0.19
N ASP A 264 -23.44 3.10 -0.22
CA ASP A 264 -23.53 4.45 0.33
C ASP A 264 -23.91 5.52 -0.71
N GLY A 265 -24.36 5.13 -1.92
CA GLY A 265 -24.95 6.07 -2.89
C GLY A 265 -23.96 6.78 -3.81
N GLY A 266 -22.88 6.10 -4.21
CA GLY A 266 -21.93 6.58 -5.21
C GLY A 266 -20.76 7.37 -4.64
N ILE A 267 -19.96 7.93 -5.54
CA ILE A 267 -18.62 8.46 -5.19
C ILE A 267 -18.75 9.67 -4.24
N ALA A 268 -19.64 10.62 -4.55
CA ALA A 268 -19.76 11.85 -3.79
C ALA A 268 -20.16 11.58 -2.32
N SER A 269 -21.18 10.75 -2.11
CA SER A 269 -21.69 10.40 -0.79
C SER A 269 -20.66 9.64 0.05
N VAL A 270 -19.92 8.71 -0.57
CA VAL A 270 -18.81 8.01 0.10
C VAL A 270 -17.71 8.98 0.54
N LEU A 271 -17.35 9.96 -0.28
CA LEU A 271 -16.30 10.91 0.09
C LEU A 271 -16.72 11.74 1.31
N ASP A 272 -17.97 12.19 1.36
CA ASP A 272 -18.52 12.93 2.50
C ASP A 272 -18.54 12.06 3.76
N LYS A 273 -18.97 10.79 3.66
CA LYS A 273 -18.96 9.81 4.76
C LYS A 273 -17.56 9.54 5.32
N ILE A 274 -16.55 9.43 4.45
CA ILE A 274 -15.15 9.24 4.86
C ILE A 274 -14.65 10.49 5.61
N GLU A 275 -14.98 11.68 5.11
CA GLU A 275 -14.62 12.95 5.76
C GLU A 275 -15.23 13.07 7.16
N GLU A 276 -16.51 12.72 7.31
CA GLU A 276 -17.21 12.67 8.60
C GLU A 276 -16.54 11.69 9.58
N TYR A 277 -16.28 10.46 9.15
CA TYR A 277 -15.61 9.45 9.98
C TYR A 277 -14.28 9.95 10.54
N PHE A 278 -13.40 10.49 9.69
CA PHE A 278 -12.10 10.96 10.15
C PHE A 278 -12.18 12.24 10.97
N ALA A 279 -13.17 13.11 10.74
CA ALA A 279 -13.39 14.29 11.58
C ALA A 279 -13.77 13.88 13.02
N GLU A 280 -14.60 12.84 13.18
CA GLU A 280 -14.97 12.28 14.49
C GLU A 280 -13.78 11.58 15.18
N GLN A 281 -13.08 10.69 14.48
CA GLN A 281 -11.98 9.93 15.08
C GLN A 281 -10.79 10.80 15.47
N MET A 282 -10.44 11.80 14.65
CA MET A 282 -9.29 12.66 14.89
C MET A 282 -9.56 13.79 15.90
N SER A 283 -10.84 14.05 16.23
CA SER A 283 -11.22 15.01 17.29
C SER A 283 -11.25 14.38 18.69
N ASN A 284 -11.51 13.08 18.78
CA ASN A 284 -11.57 12.33 20.04
C ASN A 284 -10.20 11.90 20.59
N THR A 285 -9.13 11.95 19.80
CA THR A 285 -7.78 11.43 20.14
C THR A 285 -6.92 12.36 21.01
N GLY A 286 -7.54 13.23 21.81
CA GLY A 286 -6.83 14.14 22.72
C GLY A 286 -6.08 13.47 23.89
N GLN A 287 -6.30 12.18 24.14
CA GLN A 287 -5.69 11.44 25.24
C GLN A 287 -5.61 9.95 24.89
N GLN A 288 -4.45 9.44 24.44
CA GLN A 288 -4.01 8.07 24.75
C GLN A 288 -2.47 7.93 24.63
N ASN A 289 -1.88 7.71 25.81
CA ASN A 289 -0.69 6.94 26.15
C ASN A 289 0.57 7.08 25.29
N GLY A 290 1.37 8.09 25.64
CA GLY A 290 2.82 7.91 25.64
C GLY A 290 3.19 6.87 26.70
N ASN A 291 3.66 5.71 26.26
CA ASN A 291 4.75 4.93 26.86
C ASN A 291 4.87 3.56 26.17
N ASP A 292 6.12 3.21 25.81
CA ASP A 292 6.59 1.88 25.41
C ASP A 292 6.40 1.42 23.94
N ARG A 293 6.23 2.34 22.98
CA ARG A 293 6.37 1.97 21.55
C ARG A 293 7.84 1.75 21.22
N LYS A 294 8.25 0.48 21.19
CA LYS A 294 9.56 0.05 20.71
C LYS A 294 9.74 0.40 19.24
N LEU A 295 10.95 0.81 18.88
CA LEU A 295 11.30 1.18 17.52
C LEU A 295 11.29 -0.05 16.60
N SER A 296 10.58 0.04 15.48
CA SER A 296 10.57 -0.98 14.43
C SER A 296 11.08 -0.38 13.11
N LEU A 297 12.19 -0.91 12.59
CA LEU A 297 12.81 -0.45 11.33
C LEU A 297 12.82 -1.55 10.29
N ALA A 298 12.79 -1.16 9.02
CA ALA A 298 13.11 -2.06 7.91
C ALA A 298 14.36 -1.59 7.17
N LEU A 299 15.30 -2.50 6.93
CA LEU A 299 16.54 -2.22 6.21
C LEU A 299 16.57 -2.98 4.89
N LEU A 300 16.96 -2.30 3.81
CA LEU A 300 17.08 -2.91 2.49
C LEU A 300 18.15 -2.23 1.62
N SER A 301 18.45 -2.83 0.47
CA SER A 301 19.27 -2.17 -0.54
C SER A 301 18.78 -2.49 -1.95
N ASP A 302 18.94 -1.51 -2.83
CA ASP A 302 18.73 -1.67 -4.26
C ASP A 302 20.00 -2.27 -4.90
N GLY A 303 20.03 -3.60 -4.99
CA GLY A 303 21.22 -4.35 -5.37
C GLY A 303 22.27 -4.40 -4.24
N ALA A 304 23.46 -4.91 -4.55
CA ALA A 304 24.52 -5.09 -3.55
C ALA A 304 25.04 -3.74 -3.02
N ALA A 305 24.90 -3.52 -1.72
CA ALA A 305 25.48 -2.36 -1.06
C ALA A 305 27.01 -2.52 -0.91
N PRO A 306 27.80 -1.44 -0.99
CA PRO A 306 29.21 -1.46 -0.62
C PRO A 306 29.42 -1.99 0.80
N ALA A 307 30.56 -2.64 1.04
CA ALA A 307 30.85 -3.29 2.33
C ALA A 307 30.71 -2.34 3.52
N ASP A 308 31.20 -1.11 3.41
CA ASP A 308 31.16 -0.10 4.47
C ASP A 308 29.72 0.38 4.77
N ALA A 309 28.91 0.57 3.72
CA ALA A 309 27.50 0.95 3.87
C ALA A 309 26.69 -0.20 4.48
N ALA A 310 26.95 -1.43 4.05
CA ALA A 310 26.34 -2.63 4.61
C ALA A 310 26.74 -2.83 6.09
N HIS A 311 28.02 -2.63 6.43
CA HIS A 311 28.50 -2.66 7.81
C HIS A 311 27.81 -1.60 8.67
N SER A 312 27.63 -0.39 8.15
CA SER A 312 26.98 0.71 8.87
C SER A 312 25.49 0.41 9.13
N LEU A 313 24.77 -0.10 8.13
CA LEU A 313 23.37 -0.52 8.28
C LEU A 313 23.22 -1.70 9.26
N ALA A 314 24.15 -2.66 9.24
CA ALA A 314 24.16 -3.74 10.23
C ALA A 314 24.43 -3.23 11.66
N SER A 315 25.27 -2.21 11.81
CA SER A 315 25.53 -1.55 13.10
C SER A 315 24.29 -0.81 13.62
N VAL A 316 23.54 -0.15 12.73
CA VAL A 316 22.22 0.43 13.05
C VAL A 316 21.25 -0.66 13.50
N ALA A 317 21.13 -1.76 12.75
CA ALA A 317 20.25 -2.88 13.10
C ALA A 317 20.56 -3.43 14.49
N ARG A 318 21.84 -3.65 14.78
CA ARG A 318 22.32 -4.12 16.08
C ARG A 318 21.91 -3.20 17.21
N ARG A 319 22.17 -1.88 17.09
CA ARG A 319 21.79 -0.89 18.12
C ARG A 319 20.29 -0.91 18.40
N VAL A 320 19.45 -1.06 17.37
CA VAL A 320 18.00 -1.14 17.54
C VAL A 320 17.57 -2.42 18.26
N VAL A 321 18.11 -3.58 17.88
CA VAL A 321 17.79 -4.86 18.52
C VAL A 321 18.31 -4.92 19.96
N ASP A 322 19.52 -4.41 20.23
CA ASP A 322 20.10 -4.39 21.58
C ASP A 322 19.30 -3.49 22.55
N ALA A 323 18.62 -2.46 22.04
CA ALA A 323 17.68 -1.65 22.80
C ALA A 323 16.27 -2.25 22.91
N GLY A 324 16.06 -3.47 22.41
CA GLY A 324 14.79 -4.17 22.46
C GLY A 324 13.79 -3.78 21.37
N GLY A 325 14.24 -3.13 20.29
CA GLY A 325 13.45 -2.85 19.09
C GLY A 325 13.40 -4.00 18.08
N THR A 326 12.77 -3.75 16.95
CA THR A 326 12.58 -4.72 15.86
C THR A 326 13.27 -4.24 14.59
N VAL A 327 13.95 -5.14 13.89
CA VAL A 327 14.54 -4.87 12.57
C VAL A 327 14.10 -5.94 11.59
N VAL A 328 13.50 -5.55 10.48
CA VAL A 328 13.08 -6.46 9.41
C VAL A 328 13.93 -6.21 8.16
N THR A 329 14.51 -7.28 7.61
CA THR A 329 15.26 -7.23 6.34
C THR A 329 14.64 -8.21 5.34
N PRO A 330 14.55 -7.88 4.04
CA PRO A 330 14.17 -8.85 3.01
C PRO A 330 15.05 -10.10 3.04
N ALA A 331 14.46 -11.29 3.02
CA ALA A 331 15.18 -12.56 3.02
C ALA A 331 15.90 -12.85 1.69
N SER A 332 15.52 -12.14 0.62
CA SER A 332 16.24 -12.11 -0.65
C SER A 332 16.54 -10.67 -1.04
N GLY A 333 17.68 -10.46 -1.72
CA GLY A 333 18.11 -9.14 -2.16
C GLY A 333 19.39 -8.66 -1.49
N GLY A 334 19.73 -7.40 -1.77
CA GLY A 334 21.11 -6.95 -1.76
C GLY A 334 21.84 -6.93 -0.41
N LEU A 335 21.17 -6.62 0.71
CA LEU A 335 21.86 -6.46 2.01
C LEU A 335 22.27 -7.80 2.63
N ILE A 336 21.34 -8.75 2.71
CA ILE A 336 21.57 -10.03 3.41
C ILE A 336 22.62 -10.88 2.69
N GLU A 337 22.81 -10.66 1.39
CA GLU A 337 23.83 -11.30 0.57
C GLU A 337 25.24 -10.75 0.86
N VAL A 338 25.38 -9.51 1.36
CA VAL A 338 26.70 -8.90 1.64
C VAL A 338 27.35 -9.57 2.86
N PRO A 339 28.57 -10.13 2.73
CA PRO A 339 29.27 -10.76 3.85
C PRO A 339 29.49 -9.83 5.05
N ALA A 340 29.82 -8.56 4.80
CA ALA A 340 30.02 -7.56 5.85
C ALA A 340 28.75 -7.35 6.71
N TYR A 341 27.56 -7.32 6.09
CA TYR A 341 26.29 -7.18 6.80
C TYR A 341 26.06 -8.36 7.77
N ARG A 342 26.20 -9.59 7.26
CA ARG A 342 26.03 -10.82 8.04
C ARG A 342 27.05 -10.94 9.16
N ALA A 343 28.32 -10.66 8.87
CA ALA A 343 29.40 -10.74 9.85
C ALA A 343 29.16 -9.78 11.03
N THR A 344 28.73 -8.55 10.77
CA THR A 344 28.43 -7.55 11.81
C THR A 344 27.23 -7.93 12.67
N LEU A 345 26.22 -8.58 12.10
CA LEU A 345 25.09 -9.15 12.87
C LEU A 345 25.43 -10.49 13.55
N GLY A 346 26.60 -11.07 13.26
CA GLY A 346 26.96 -12.41 13.75
C GLY A 346 26.09 -13.52 13.17
N LEU A 347 25.49 -13.28 12.00
CA LEU A 347 24.72 -14.27 11.28
C LEU A 347 25.68 -15.22 10.56
N GLY A 348 25.38 -16.52 10.64
CA GLY A 348 26.19 -17.56 10.00
C GLY A 348 26.22 -17.44 8.47
N THR A 349 27.13 -18.19 7.84
CA THR A 349 27.21 -18.31 6.37
C THR A 349 26.24 -19.33 5.78
N SER A 350 25.48 -20.04 6.61
CA SER A 350 24.45 -21.02 6.21
C SER A 350 23.21 -20.36 5.61
N ASP A 351 22.38 -21.14 4.91
CA ASP A 351 21.08 -20.69 4.36
C ASP A 351 20.17 -20.17 5.48
N LEU A 352 20.13 -18.84 5.62
CA LEU A 352 19.23 -18.16 6.56
C LEU A 352 17.80 -18.29 6.06
N GLN A 353 16.94 -18.90 6.88
CA GLN A 353 15.52 -19.03 6.55
C GLN A 353 14.76 -17.76 6.94
N PRO A 354 13.74 -17.36 6.17
CA PRO A 354 12.84 -16.30 6.59
C PRO A 354 12.15 -16.65 7.92
N THR A 355 12.07 -15.68 8.82
CA THR A 355 11.36 -15.77 10.10
C THR A 355 9.96 -15.18 10.04
N LEU A 356 9.71 -14.30 9.06
CA LEU A 356 8.39 -13.73 8.79
C LEU A 356 7.94 -14.10 7.38
N SER A 357 6.66 -14.41 7.23
CA SER A 357 6.04 -14.47 5.91
C SER A 357 5.88 -13.06 5.35
N TYR A 358 5.75 -12.92 4.03
CA TYR A 358 5.56 -11.61 3.39
C TYR A 358 4.38 -10.84 4.01
N GLY A 359 4.64 -9.63 4.52
CA GLY A 359 3.63 -8.76 5.15
C GLY A 359 3.16 -9.22 6.54
N GLN A 360 3.81 -10.21 7.15
CA GLN A 360 3.52 -10.62 8.53
C GLN A 360 4.06 -9.59 9.52
N ALA A 361 3.19 -9.09 10.40
CA ALA A 361 3.60 -8.23 11.50
C ALA A 361 4.48 -8.99 12.51
N ALA A 362 5.64 -8.42 12.84
CA ALA A 362 6.54 -8.99 13.84
C ALA A 362 5.90 -8.91 15.24
N GLN A 363 5.73 -10.07 15.89
CA GLN A 363 5.14 -10.16 17.24
C GLN A 363 6.19 -10.04 18.35
N GLU A 364 7.43 -10.43 18.06
CA GLU A 364 8.54 -10.37 18.98
C GLU A 364 9.57 -9.33 18.55
N SER A 365 10.27 -8.73 19.52
CA SER A 365 11.36 -7.81 19.23
C SER A 365 12.61 -8.59 18.85
N GLY A 366 13.30 -8.15 17.80
CA GLY A 366 14.53 -8.79 17.34
C GLY A 366 14.82 -8.54 15.87
N PHE A 367 15.78 -9.29 15.34
CA PHE A 367 16.14 -9.25 13.93
C PHE A 367 15.35 -10.31 13.15
N HIS A 368 14.58 -9.90 12.15
CA HIS A 368 13.76 -10.78 11.34
C HIS A 368 14.15 -10.71 9.86
N LEU A 369 14.04 -11.87 9.20
CA LEU A 369 14.04 -11.95 7.75
C LEU A 369 12.62 -12.17 7.24
N MET A 370 12.16 -11.33 6.33
CA MET A 370 10.83 -11.46 5.73
C MET A 370 10.91 -12.14 4.37
N ASP A 371 10.06 -13.15 4.15
CA ASP A 371 9.97 -13.83 2.85
C ASP A 371 9.57 -12.84 1.74
N MET A 372 10.14 -13.07 0.56
CA MET A 372 10.08 -12.16 -0.58
C MET A 372 9.67 -12.94 -1.83
N PRO A 373 8.37 -12.95 -2.19
CA PRO A 373 7.88 -13.61 -3.39
C PRO A 373 8.42 -13.00 -4.68
N THR A 374 8.92 -11.77 -4.63
CA THR A 374 9.38 -10.98 -5.76
C THR A 374 10.59 -10.11 -5.37
N PRO A 375 11.46 -9.76 -6.32
CA PRO A 375 12.48 -8.73 -6.13
C PRO A 375 11.97 -7.31 -6.46
N HIS A 376 10.69 -7.13 -6.80
CA HIS A 376 10.14 -5.84 -7.20
C HIS A 376 10.21 -4.83 -6.04
N TRP A 377 10.73 -3.63 -6.33
CA TRP A 377 11.00 -2.59 -5.33
C TRP A 377 9.74 -2.21 -4.54
N SER A 378 8.67 -1.82 -5.22
CA SER A 378 7.44 -1.36 -4.55
C SER A 378 6.74 -2.47 -3.78
N GLU A 379 6.79 -3.71 -4.27
CA GLU A 379 6.24 -4.87 -3.55
C GLU A 379 7.09 -5.16 -2.29
N THR A 380 8.40 -5.00 -2.38
CA THR A 380 9.29 -5.11 -1.20
C THR A 380 8.93 -4.08 -0.12
N LEU A 381 8.75 -2.81 -0.50
CA LEU A 381 8.33 -1.79 0.45
C LEU A 381 6.96 -2.07 1.05
N THR A 382 6.02 -2.59 0.26
CA THR A 382 4.68 -2.99 0.73
C THR A 382 4.75 -4.10 1.78
N GLY A 383 5.53 -5.16 1.53
CA GLY A 383 5.68 -6.24 2.52
C GLY A 383 6.32 -5.73 3.81
N LEU A 384 7.39 -4.93 3.69
CA LEU A 384 8.11 -4.39 4.84
C LEU A 384 7.24 -3.40 5.63
N GLY A 385 6.45 -2.56 4.97
CA GLY A 385 5.49 -1.68 5.63
C GLY A 385 4.44 -2.47 6.40
N ALA A 386 3.82 -3.49 5.79
CA ALA A 386 2.84 -4.34 6.47
C ALA A 386 3.42 -5.11 7.68
N SER A 387 4.74 -5.32 7.74
CA SER A 387 5.39 -5.97 8.88
C SER A 387 5.37 -5.14 10.18
N GLY A 388 4.89 -3.88 10.11
CA GLY A 388 4.85 -2.95 11.25
C GLY A 388 6.08 -2.04 11.34
N ALA A 389 6.90 -1.99 10.29
CA ALA A 389 8.06 -1.11 10.24
C ALA A 389 7.62 0.36 10.22
N GLN A 390 8.12 1.15 11.18
CA GLN A 390 7.79 2.57 11.33
C GLN A 390 8.64 3.47 10.42
N LEU A 391 9.77 2.95 9.93
CA LEU A 391 10.70 3.65 9.04
C LEU A 391 11.44 2.63 8.18
N LEU A 392 11.54 2.91 6.89
CA LEU A 392 12.32 2.14 5.93
C LEU A 392 13.64 2.89 5.67
N ILE A 393 14.77 2.18 5.70
CA ILE A 393 16.08 2.75 5.39
C ILE A 393 16.72 1.89 4.30
N ALA A 394 16.92 2.49 3.13
CA ALA A 394 17.48 1.81 1.97
C ALA A 394 18.81 2.39 1.54
N TYR A 395 19.79 1.55 1.22
CA TYR A 395 20.90 1.97 0.38
C TYR A 395 20.49 1.88 -1.10
N SER A 396 20.55 2.98 -1.84
CA SER A 396 20.33 2.99 -3.29
C SER A 396 21.23 4.01 -3.97
N GLY A 397 21.82 3.62 -5.11
CA GLY A 397 22.62 4.54 -5.94
C GLY A 397 21.78 5.57 -6.72
N LYS A 398 20.45 5.51 -6.63
CA LYS A 398 19.51 6.41 -7.33
C LYS A 398 18.25 6.64 -6.50
N LEU A 399 17.51 7.71 -6.81
CA LEU A 399 16.22 7.94 -6.16
C LEU A 399 15.18 6.91 -6.64
N ARG A 400 14.67 6.12 -5.71
CA ARG A 400 13.58 5.16 -5.89
C ARG A 400 12.26 5.71 -5.35
N ALA A 401 11.16 5.10 -5.78
CA ALA A 401 9.84 5.40 -5.23
C ALA A 401 9.81 5.08 -3.73
N GLY A 402 9.28 6.00 -2.93
CA GLY A 402 9.01 5.79 -1.51
C GLY A 402 7.71 5.03 -1.29
N HIS A 403 7.29 4.96 -0.03
CA HIS A 403 6.05 4.33 0.39
C HIS A 403 5.04 5.39 0.87
N PRO A 404 3.74 5.29 0.54
CA PRO A 404 2.73 6.31 0.90
C PRO A 404 2.52 6.47 2.41
N LEU A 405 2.50 5.39 3.19
CA LEU A 405 2.35 5.43 4.65
C LEU A 405 3.70 5.62 5.37
N VAL A 406 4.55 4.58 5.28
CA VAL A 406 5.84 4.49 5.99
C VAL A 406 6.91 5.36 5.31
N PRO A 407 7.61 6.25 6.03
CA PRO A 407 8.70 7.03 5.45
C PRO A 407 9.86 6.14 4.99
N LEU A 408 10.46 6.47 3.85
CA LEU A 408 11.64 5.80 3.30
C LEU A 408 12.82 6.77 3.22
N LEU A 409 13.86 6.53 4.01
CA LEU A 409 15.15 7.19 3.88
C LEU A 409 16.04 6.45 2.90
N GLN A 410 16.55 7.18 1.91
CA GLN A 410 17.45 6.64 0.89
C GLN A 410 18.87 7.16 1.11
N LEU A 411 19.77 6.24 1.38
CA LEU A 411 21.20 6.47 1.56
C LEU A 411 21.92 6.22 0.24
N ALA A 412 22.92 7.03 -0.07
CA ALA A 412 23.77 6.78 -1.23
C ALA A 412 25.22 7.16 -0.96
N GLY A 413 26.15 6.56 -1.71
CA GLY A 413 27.56 6.91 -1.63
C GLY A 413 27.87 8.33 -2.11
N GLU A 414 29.11 8.76 -1.88
CA GLU A 414 29.60 10.10 -2.19
C GLU A 414 29.40 10.52 -3.66
N HIS A 415 29.48 9.58 -4.60
CA HIS A 415 29.37 9.85 -6.04
C HIS A 415 27.98 9.59 -6.64
N ALA A 416 26.95 9.40 -5.82
CA ALA A 416 25.59 9.20 -6.32
C ALA A 416 25.05 10.43 -7.06
N SER A 417 24.48 10.20 -8.24
CA SER A 417 23.99 11.24 -9.15
C SER A 417 22.69 11.90 -8.69
N ALA A 418 21.81 11.16 -8.03
CA ALA A 418 20.61 11.69 -7.40
C ALA A 418 20.92 12.23 -5.99
N ALA A 419 20.16 13.22 -5.52
CA ALA A 419 20.27 13.69 -4.14
C ALA A 419 19.62 12.67 -3.18
N PRO A 420 20.40 11.93 -2.37
CA PRO A 420 19.84 11.03 -1.37
C PRO A 420 19.30 11.82 -0.18
N ASP A 421 18.58 11.15 0.72
CA ASP A 421 18.25 11.70 2.03
C ASP A 421 19.50 11.86 2.91
N LEU A 422 20.44 10.92 2.79
CA LEU A 422 21.76 11.00 3.42
C LEU A 422 22.84 10.53 2.44
N ARG A 423 23.86 11.37 2.28
CA ARG A 423 25.06 11.02 1.52
C ARG A 423 26.10 10.46 2.49
N LEU A 424 26.50 9.22 2.28
CA LEU A 424 27.53 8.56 3.07
C LEU A 424 28.91 8.99 2.54
N CYS A 425 29.58 9.86 3.28
CA CYS A 425 30.93 10.36 3.00
C CYS A 425 31.70 10.58 4.32
N GLY A 426 33.02 10.76 4.24
CA GLY A 426 33.86 10.93 5.42
C GLY A 426 34.14 9.62 6.16
N ASP A 427 34.25 9.69 7.49
CA ASP A 427 34.59 8.53 8.34
C ASP A 427 33.41 7.54 8.43
N VAL A 428 33.66 6.29 8.04
CA VAL A 428 32.69 5.19 8.09
C VAL A 428 32.20 4.93 9.51
N GLY A 429 33.03 5.21 10.53
CA GLY A 429 32.64 5.05 11.93
C GLY A 429 31.51 5.98 12.38
N GLU A 430 31.31 7.11 11.71
CA GLU A 430 30.26 8.08 12.04
C GLU A 430 28.92 7.78 11.33
N TRP A 431 28.94 7.00 10.25
CA TRP A 431 27.75 6.75 9.42
C TRP A 431 26.57 6.15 10.20
N PRO A 432 26.74 5.17 11.11
CA PRO A 432 25.63 4.64 11.89
C PRO A 432 24.90 5.72 12.71
N GLN A 433 25.64 6.67 13.28
CA GLN A 433 25.06 7.75 14.07
C GLN A 433 24.33 8.76 13.18
N GLN A 434 24.92 9.15 12.05
CA GLN A 434 24.27 10.04 11.07
C GLN A 434 22.94 9.46 10.55
N ILE A 435 22.90 8.14 10.30
CA ILE A 435 21.68 7.43 9.89
C ILE A 435 20.61 7.51 10.99
N LEU A 436 21.00 7.25 12.24
CA LEU A 436 20.08 7.28 13.38
C LEU A 436 19.57 8.70 13.71
N ASP A 437 20.41 9.73 13.56
CA ASP A 437 20.02 11.12 13.74
C ASP A 437 18.98 11.55 12.69
N LEU A 438 19.19 11.15 11.43
CA LEU A 438 18.21 11.40 10.37
C LEU A 438 16.92 10.61 10.59
N ALA A 439 17.02 9.36 11.03
CA ALA A 439 15.87 8.55 11.42
C ALA A 439 15.07 9.22 12.55
N ALA A 440 15.74 9.76 13.57
CA ALA A 440 15.13 10.51 14.66
C ALA A 440 14.35 11.72 14.16
N ARG A 441 14.99 12.56 13.34
CA ARG A 441 14.33 13.73 12.75
C ARG A 441 13.14 13.36 11.88
N THR A 442 13.23 12.24 11.16
CA THR A 442 12.14 11.74 10.31
C THR A 442 10.94 11.26 11.14
N LEU A 443 11.20 10.48 12.20
CA LEU A 443 10.18 9.99 13.11
C LEU A 443 9.56 11.13 13.94
N ALA A 444 10.34 12.15 14.29
CA ALA A 444 9.89 13.39 14.92
C ALA A 444 9.15 14.34 13.96
N ARG A 445 9.12 14.03 12.66
CA ARG A 445 8.54 14.86 11.58
C ARG A 445 9.26 16.20 11.33
N ASP A 446 10.50 16.34 11.82
CA ASP A 446 11.40 17.46 11.52
C ASP A 446 12.11 17.33 10.16
N TYR A 447 12.05 16.14 9.56
CA TYR A 447 12.57 15.86 8.23
C TYR A 447 11.56 15.04 7.44
N GLN A 448 11.38 15.38 6.16
CA GLN A 448 10.51 14.65 5.24
C GLN A 448 11.37 14.02 4.14
N PRO A 449 11.26 12.71 3.89
CA PRO A 449 12.10 12.06 2.89
C PRO A 449 11.90 12.62 1.48
N GLN A 450 12.96 12.61 0.67
CA GLN A 450 12.97 13.17 -0.69
C GLN A 450 11.91 12.52 -1.57
N SER A 451 11.70 11.20 -1.44
CA SER A 451 10.65 10.49 -2.16
C SER A 451 9.25 11.03 -1.87
N THR A 452 8.96 11.35 -0.60
CA THR A 452 7.69 11.92 -0.17
C THR A 452 7.54 13.37 -0.63
N VAL A 453 8.60 14.19 -0.51
CA VAL A 453 8.59 15.61 -0.95
C VAL A 453 8.30 15.73 -2.44
N HIS A 454 8.87 14.85 -3.26
CA HIS A 454 8.65 14.86 -4.71
C HIS A 454 7.39 14.10 -5.16
N ASN A 455 6.57 13.62 -4.22
CA ASN A 455 5.43 12.73 -4.50
C ASN A 455 5.82 11.53 -5.39
N HIS A 456 7.06 11.06 -5.26
CA HIS A 456 7.58 9.87 -5.92
C HIS A 456 7.41 8.70 -4.95
N ILE A 457 6.16 8.30 -4.76
CA ILE A 457 5.74 7.20 -3.88
C ILE A 457 4.97 6.17 -4.68
N ASP A 458 5.01 4.92 -4.23
CA ASP A 458 4.32 3.81 -4.88
C ASP A 458 3.85 2.79 -3.85
N PHE A 459 2.80 2.05 -4.19
CA PHE A 459 2.25 0.97 -3.37
C PHE A 459 1.76 -0.14 -4.28
N GLN A 460 2.25 -1.35 -4.03
CA GLN A 460 1.89 -2.49 -4.86
C GLN A 460 1.81 -3.74 -4.01
N LEU A 461 0.64 -4.38 -4.01
CA LEU A 461 0.48 -5.72 -3.46
C LEU A 461 1.09 -6.74 -4.42
N THR A 462 1.81 -7.70 -3.84
CA THR A 462 2.37 -8.81 -4.60
C THR A 462 1.29 -9.83 -4.96
N ARG A 463 1.39 -10.40 -6.15
CA ARG A 463 0.56 -11.53 -6.59
C ARG A 463 1.17 -12.89 -6.19
N GLY A 464 2.21 -12.88 -5.37
CA GLY A 464 2.97 -14.05 -4.96
C GLY A 464 3.95 -14.53 -6.03
N LEU A 465 4.55 -15.70 -5.82
CA LEU A 465 5.64 -16.25 -6.66
C LEU A 465 5.26 -16.47 -8.13
N LEU A 466 3.98 -16.75 -8.39
CA LEU A 466 3.47 -17.00 -9.74
C LEU A 466 3.03 -15.72 -10.45
N GLY A 467 2.71 -14.68 -9.68
CA GLY A 467 2.28 -13.38 -10.18
C GLY A 467 1.03 -13.39 -11.07
N ILE A 468 0.18 -14.42 -10.97
CA ILE A 468 -1.00 -14.60 -11.81
C ILE A 468 -2.19 -13.84 -11.19
N SER A 469 -2.82 -12.95 -11.98
CA SER A 469 -4.23 -12.58 -11.81
C SER A 469 -5.09 -13.51 -12.64
N THR A 470 -6.27 -13.88 -12.15
CA THR A 470 -7.24 -14.66 -12.94
C THR A 470 -8.56 -13.92 -13.08
#